data_AF-A0A523PLB5-F1
#
_entry.id   AF-A0A523PLB5-F1
#
_cell.length_a   1.000
_cell.length_b   1.000
_cell.length_c   1.000
_cell.angle_alpha   90.00
_cell.angle_beta   90.00
_cell.angle_gamma   90.00
#
_symmetry.space_group_name_H-M   'P 1'
#
loop_
_entity.id
_entity.type
_entity.pdbx_description
1 polymer ?
#
loop_
_entity_poly.entity_id
_entity_poly.type
_entity_poly.pdbx_seq_one_letter_code
_entity_poly.pdbx_strand_id
1 'polypeptide(L)' 'MATRIGQEASGMRNIHECSIKYETDTIELCGDVQAIHIEAGRILRRFASSLRPYEVETDTAERIVLMARA' A
#
# COMPACT_ATOMS: atom_id res chain seq x y z
N MET A 1 -14.90 5.50 -34.63
CA MET A 1 -14.93 6.30 -33.39
C MET A 1 -15.16 5.34 -32.23
N ALA A 2 -14.15 5.10 -31.39
CA ALA A 2 -14.32 4.40 -30.11
C ALA A 2 -13.23 4.89 -29.17
N THR A 3 -13.57 5.90 -28.38
CA THR A 3 -12.78 6.40 -27.26
C THR A 3 -12.82 5.37 -26.14
N ARG A 4 -11.68 4.74 -25.80
CA ARG A 4 -11.53 3.97 -24.56
C ARG A 4 -10.63 4.73 -23.61
N ILE A 5 -11.25 5.58 -22.81
CA ILE A 5 -10.73 6.02 -21.53
C ILE A 5 -11.02 4.89 -20.55
N GLY A 6 -9.97 4.26 -20.04
CA GLY A 6 -10.00 3.31 -18.95
C GLY A 6 -8.80 3.58 -18.07
N GLN A 7 -8.97 4.49 -17.11
CA GLN A 7 -8.21 4.51 -15.87
C GLN A 7 -8.25 3.11 -15.28
N GLU A 8 -7.12 2.45 -15.04
CA GLU A 8 -6.85 1.62 -13.84
C GLU A 8 -5.33 1.57 -13.66
N ALA A 9 -4.78 2.57 -12.96
CA ALA A 9 -3.38 2.57 -12.56
C ALA A 9 -3.18 1.58 -11.40
N SER A 10 -3.33 0.28 -11.66
CA SER A 10 -2.89 -0.74 -10.71
C SER A 10 -1.39 -1.00 -10.92
N GLY A 11 -0.59 -0.02 -10.46
CA GLY A 11 0.86 -0.11 -10.46
C GLY A 11 1.33 -1.07 -9.38
N MET A 12 1.22 -2.38 -9.61
CA MET A 12 1.91 -3.40 -8.81
C MET A 12 3.42 -3.23 -8.99
N ARG A 13 4.04 -2.40 -8.14
CA ARG A 13 5.50 -2.35 -8.03
C ARG A 13 5.95 -3.57 -7.23
N ASN A 14 6.48 -4.56 -7.95
CA ASN A 14 7.15 -5.71 -7.34
C ASN A 14 8.51 -5.26 -6.84
N ILE A 15 8.59 -4.91 -5.57
CA ILE A 15 9.84 -4.64 -4.86
C ILE A 15 10.04 -5.80 -3.89
N HIS A 16 10.70 -6.85 -4.38
CA HIS A 16 11.12 -8.07 -3.66
C HIS A 16 10.04 -8.69 -2.73
N GLU A 17 9.40 -9.77 -3.20
CA GLU A 17 8.54 -10.68 -2.41
C GLU A 17 7.36 -10.05 -1.65
N CYS A 18 7.00 -8.81 -1.96
CA CYS A 18 5.75 -8.19 -1.49
C CYS A 18 4.93 -7.61 -2.64
N SER A 19 3.63 -7.86 -2.61
CA SER A 19 2.61 -7.28 -3.47
C SER A 19 1.93 -6.15 -2.72
N ILE A 20 1.77 -5.00 -3.40
CA ILE A 20 1.13 -3.82 -2.81
C ILE A 20 -0.12 -3.50 -3.63
N LYS A 21 -1.26 -3.43 -2.95
CA LYS A 21 -2.53 -2.96 -3.50
C LYS A 21 -2.89 -1.62 -2.87
N TYR A 22 -3.27 -0.67 -3.71
CA TYR A 22 -3.67 0.66 -3.30
C TYR A 22 -5.18 0.80 -3.50
N GLU A 23 -5.89 1.06 -2.42
CA GLU A 23 -7.32 1.36 -2.38
C GLU A 23 -7.50 2.85 -2.02
N THR A 24 -8.75 3.34 -1.95
CA THR A 24 -9.04 4.77 -1.75
C THR A 24 -8.46 5.33 -0.44
N ASP A 25 -8.62 4.62 0.67
CA ASP A 25 -8.14 5.04 1.99
C ASP A 25 -7.21 4.00 2.63
N THR A 26 -6.91 2.90 1.95
CA THR A 26 -6.08 1.82 2.48
C THR A 26 -4.98 1.39 1.52
N ILE A 27 -3.90 0.84 2.07
CA ILE A 27 -2.82 0.21 1.33
C ILE A 27 -2.63 -1.19 1.93
N GLU A 28 -2.87 -2.22 1.14
CA GLU A 28 -2.65 -3.62 1.53
C GLU A 28 -1.29 -4.09 1.00
N LEU A 29 -0.44 -4.56 1.89
CA LEU A 29 0.82 -5.22 1.60
C LEU A 29 0.67 -6.71 1.90
N CYS A 30 0.94 -7.58 0.93
CA CYS A 30 0.94 -9.04 1.14
C CYS A 30 2.27 -9.63 0.68
N GLY A 31 2.81 -10.61 1.40
CA GLY A 31 4.09 -11.22 1.05
C GLY A 31 4.82 -11.81 2.24
N ASP A 32 6.13 -12.00 2.08
CA ASP A 32 6.99 -12.42 3.19
C ASP A 32 6.96 -11.40 4.33
N VAL A 33 6.94 -11.89 5.58
CA VAL A 33 6.88 -11.06 6.79
C VAL A 33 7.97 -9.98 6.80
N GLN A 34 9.20 -10.29 6.41
CA GLN A 34 10.27 -9.29 6.41
C GLN A 34 10.03 -8.23 5.33
N ALA A 35 9.64 -8.66 4.13
CA ALA A 35 9.39 -7.78 3.01
C ALA A 35 8.22 -6.81 3.28
N ILE A 36 7.09 -7.32 3.79
CA ILE A 36 5.90 -6.49 4.09
C ILE A 36 6.21 -5.47 5.19
N HIS A 37 6.94 -5.84 6.25
CA HIS A 37 7.28 -4.91 7.33
C HIS A 37 8.25 -3.81 6.86
N ILE A 38 9.21 -4.15 6.01
CA ILE A 38 10.14 -3.16 5.43
C ILE A 38 9.36 -2.15 4.58
N GLU A 39 8.51 -2.61 3.66
CA GLU A 39 7.75 -1.71 2.80
C GLU A 39 6.70 -0.90 3.56
N ALA A 40 5.99 -1.52 4.52
CA ALA A 40 5.07 -0.81 5.39
C ALA A 40 5.79 0.34 6.14
N GLY A 41 6.97 0.06 6.70
CA GLY A 41 7.80 1.07 7.36
C GLY A 41 8.22 2.22 6.42
N ARG A 42 8.53 1.92 5.15
CA ARG A 42 8.87 2.95 4.15
C ARG A 42 7.67 3.83 3.82
N ILE A 43 6.48 3.24 3.65
CA ILE A 43 5.25 3.98 3.36
C ILE A 43 4.89 4.87 4.54
N LEU A 44 4.83 4.32 5.76
CA LEU A 44 4.55 5.08 6.98
C LEU A 44 5.50 6.26 7.14
N ARG A 45 6.81 6.04 6.98
CA ARG A 45 7.81 7.12 7.07
C ARG A 45 7.63 8.18 5.99
N ARG A 46 7.26 7.77 4.77
CA ARG A 46 7.05 8.68 3.64
C ARG A 46 5.84 9.59 3.85
N PHE A 47 4.77 9.07 4.46
CA PHE A 47 3.52 9.79 4.68
C PHE A 47 3.36 10.33 6.12
N ALA A 48 4.36 10.17 6.99
CA ALA A 48 4.31 10.65 8.39
C ALA A 48 4.07 12.16 8.53
N SER A 49 4.46 12.96 7.52
CA SER A 49 4.23 14.42 7.48
C SER A 49 3.13 14.83 6.49
N SER A 50 2.35 13.86 6.00
CA SER A 50 1.20 14.12 5.14
C SER A 50 0.05 14.69 5.97
N LEU A 51 -0.84 15.45 5.32
CA LEU A 51 -2.11 15.91 5.93
C LEU A 51 -3.01 14.74 6.34
N ARG A 52 -2.83 13.58 5.70
CA ARG A 52 -3.47 12.32 6.03
C ARG A 52 -2.38 11.26 6.18
N PRO A 53 -1.82 11.06 7.39
CA PRO A 53 -0.84 10.03 7.63
C PRO A 53 -1.51 8.65 7.57
N TYR A 54 -0.74 7.65 7.14
CA TYR A 54 -1.16 6.26 7.23
C TYR A 54 -0.83 5.70 8.62
N GLU A 55 -1.69 4.84 9.14
CA GLU A 55 -1.48 4.06 10.36
C GLU A 55 -1.68 2.57 10.07
N VAL A 56 -1.05 1.70 10.85
CA VAL A 56 -1.23 0.24 10.71
C VAL A 56 -2.59 -0.13 11.30
N GLU A 57 -3.49 -0.62 10.46
CA GLU A 57 -4.79 -1.16 10.88
C GLU A 57 -4.70 -2.66 11.16
N THR A 58 -3.98 -3.40 10.33
CA THR A 58 -3.79 -4.85 10.47
C THR A 58 -2.31 -5.20 10.27
N ASP A 59 -1.81 -6.09 11.13
CA ASP A 59 -0.45 -6.64 11.09
C ASP A 59 -0.54 -8.15 11.29
N THR A 60 -0.31 -8.92 10.23
CA THR A 60 -0.23 -10.39 10.28
C THR A 60 1.07 -10.86 9.62
N ALA A 61 1.38 -12.15 9.79
CA ALA A 61 2.61 -12.74 9.27
C ALA A 61 2.78 -12.62 7.74
N GLU A 62 1.70 -12.45 6.98
CA GLU A 62 1.73 -12.41 5.52
C GLU A 62 1.02 -11.17 4.94
N ARG A 63 0.45 -10.30 5.80
CA ARG A 63 -0.33 -9.15 5.39
C ARG A 63 -0.21 -7.98 6.37
N ILE A 64 0.04 -6.78 5.84
CA ILE A 64 -0.11 -5.51 6.56
C ILE A 64 -1.12 -4.63 5.82
N VAL A 65 -2.06 -4.04 6.55
CA VAL A 65 -2.99 -3.05 6.01
C VAL A 65 -2.72 -1.71 6.67
N LEU A 66 -2.46 -0.70 5.85
CA LEU A 66 -2.30 0.68 6.27
C LEU A 66 -3.56 1.46 5.93
N MET A 67 -4.10 2.25 6.86
CA MET A 67 -5.26 3.10 6.64
C MET A 67 -4.88 4.58 6.78
N ALA A 68 -5.33 5.42 5.86
CA ALA A 68 -5.18 6.86 5.96
C ALA A 68 -6.09 7.40 7.06
N ARG A 69 -5.52 8.12 8.03
CA ARG A 69 -6.30 8.83 9.02
C ARG A 69 -6.89 10.11 8.39
N ALA A 70 -8.21 10.27 8.46
CA ALA A 70 -8.92 11.46 8.00
C ALA A 70 -8.83 12.61 9.00
#